data_AF-A0A395HSY6-F1
#
_entry.id   AF-A0A395HSY6-F1
#
_cell.length_a   1.000
_cell.length_b   1.000
_cell.length_c   1.000
_cell.angle_alpha   90.00
_cell.angle_beta   90.00
_cell.angle_gamma   90.00
#
_symmetry.space_group_name_H-M   'P 1'
#
loop_
_entity.id
_entity.type
_entity.pdbx_description
1 polymer ?
#
loop_
_entity_poly.entity_id
_entity_poly.type
_entity_poly.pdbx_seq_one_letter_code
_entity_poly.pdbx_strand_id
1 'polypeptide(L)'
;MSAAKYGLAIEPLLSLSIDFYARVFVRVHRSPAQVKFVSGNMMTVFNCDEGCGAWKTQPLTHTKQKLDKQGKPFTHFGFAQGPTSDSRCEHCGSKMHVGGPLWAGPLHNPQYIQNILNMLPKLDQNIYHTVDRIEGMLTTALEEDLNLDIGVASISQKPTDAPAVSAENAAIVPRVDPALRDKHPFYFSLSAISKVLRTATISIDAMRGALRHLGYQATRTHAKPNTIRTDASWDVIWEIMREWVRQKSPIKEGALKPGSPGAVIMLKGRQGPEVDNDNKQLLDLLKKELQSILEQGDNITDVVSRLETALDRSRARQASGTKSACDTQVNGQHDSRTSPAGPGPLSRVQATHRPHPSTLEVVFDEALGKESSSRKRLVRYQLNPRENWGPLSRASGSG
;
A
#
# COMPACT_ATOMS: atom_id res chain seq x y z
N MET A 1 -5.74 -14.15 -17.56
CA MET A 1 -6.22 -15.49 -17.15
C MET A 1 -6.14 -16.52 -18.30
N SER A 2 -5.03 -16.61 -19.04
CA SER A 2 -4.96 -17.52 -20.21
C SER A 2 -4.81 -18.98 -19.79
N ALA A 3 -3.91 -19.28 -18.85
CA ALA A 3 -3.69 -20.64 -18.33
C ALA A 3 -4.95 -21.26 -17.70
N ALA A 4 -5.73 -20.45 -16.98
CA ALA A 4 -6.96 -20.87 -16.32
C ALA A 4 -7.98 -21.50 -17.30
N LYS A 5 -8.05 -21.02 -18.54
CA LYS A 5 -8.94 -21.57 -19.59
C LYS A 5 -8.64 -23.03 -19.91
N TYR A 6 -7.41 -23.48 -19.67
CA TYR A 6 -6.93 -24.83 -19.95
C TYR A 6 -6.84 -25.71 -18.69
N GLY A 7 -7.42 -25.28 -17.55
CA GLY A 7 -7.29 -26.01 -16.28
C GLY A 7 -5.87 -25.97 -15.69
N LEU A 8 -5.05 -25.03 -16.13
CA LEU A 8 -3.67 -24.83 -15.67
C LEU A 8 -3.62 -23.71 -14.62
N ALA A 9 -3.07 -24.05 -13.45
CA ALA A 9 -2.75 -23.10 -12.40
C ALA A 9 -1.32 -22.58 -12.58
N ILE A 10 -1.09 -21.34 -12.14
CA ILE A 10 0.20 -20.65 -12.22
C ILE A 10 0.66 -20.21 -10.85
N GLU A 11 1.97 -20.29 -10.61
CA GLU A 11 2.63 -19.81 -9.39
C GLU A 11 3.88 -19.01 -9.83
N PRO A 12 3.93 -17.69 -9.61
CA PRO A 12 5.15 -16.91 -9.80
C PRO A 12 6.25 -17.38 -8.84
N LEU A 13 7.40 -17.75 -9.38
CA LEU A 13 8.58 -18.14 -8.60
C LEU A 13 9.52 -16.95 -8.37
N LEU A 14 9.62 -16.07 -9.36
CA LEU A 14 10.48 -14.89 -9.35
C LEU A 14 9.97 -13.88 -10.39
N SER A 15 9.81 -12.62 -10.02
CA SER A 15 9.26 -11.57 -10.90
C SER A 15 10.11 -10.31 -10.79
N LEU A 16 11.04 -10.11 -11.71
CA LEU A 16 12.02 -9.03 -11.63
C LEU A 16 11.70 -7.91 -12.63
N SER A 17 11.75 -6.67 -12.18
CA SER A 17 11.90 -5.51 -13.07
C SER A 17 13.39 -5.18 -13.18
N ILE A 18 13.95 -5.29 -14.39
CA ILE A 18 15.38 -5.11 -14.64
C ILE A 18 15.54 -4.15 -15.81
N ASP A 19 16.13 -2.99 -15.54
CA ASP A 19 16.38 -1.93 -16.50
C ASP A 19 15.10 -1.46 -17.24
N PHE A 20 14.80 -2.05 -18.41
CA PHE A 20 13.68 -1.69 -19.28
C PHE A 20 12.75 -2.88 -19.59
N TYR A 21 12.93 -4.04 -18.95
CA TYR A 21 12.07 -5.21 -19.14
C TYR A 21 11.62 -5.83 -17.81
N ALA A 22 10.51 -6.56 -17.86
CA ALA A 22 10.05 -7.41 -16.77
C ALA A 22 10.34 -8.88 -17.10
N ARG A 23 10.88 -9.63 -16.14
CA ARG A 23 11.16 -11.05 -16.26
C ARG A 23 10.42 -11.83 -15.19
N VAL A 24 9.56 -12.76 -15.60
CA VAL A 24 8.75 -13.57 -14.69
C VAL A 24 9.03 -15.04 -14.94
N PHE A 25 9.43 -15.74 -13.89
CA PHE A 25 9.56 -17.20 -13.85
C PHE A 25 8.30 -17.75 -13.21
N VAL A 26 7.59 -18.62 -13.93
CA VAL A 26 6.29 -19.12 -13.51
C VAL A 26 6.32 -20.65 -13.53
N ARG A 27 5.90 -21.26 -12.43
CA ARG A 27 5.54 -22.68 -12.40
C ARG A 27 4.13 -22.83 -12.93
N VAL A 28 3.95 -23.72 -13.89
CA VAL A 28 2.65 -24.06 -14.48
C VAL A 28 2.37 -25.53 -14.20
N HIS A 29 1.17 -25.83 -13.72
CA HIS A 29 0.75 -27.21 -13.48
C HIS A 29 -0.76 -27.38 -13.67
N ARG A 30 -1.18 -28.58 -14.04
CA ARG A 30 -2.59 -28.92 -14.20
C ARG A 30 -3.24 -29.12 -12.85
N SER A 31 -4.19 -28.27 -12.50
CA SER A 31 -5.00 -28.41 -11.29
C SER A 31 -6.27 -27.57 -11.41
N PRO A 32 -7.39 -28.18 -11.88
CA PRO A 32 -8.67 -27.48 -11.96
C PRO A 32 -9.13 -26.92 -10.61
N ALA A 33 -8.75 -27.56 -9.49
CA ALA A 33 -9.05 -27.06 -8.15
C ALA A 33 -8.31 -25.75 -7.85
N GLN A 34 -7.01 -25.66 -8.17
CA GLN A 34 -6.22 -24.45 -7.89
C GLN A 34 -6.51 -23.30 -8.84
N VAL A 35 -7.03 -23.56 -10.05
CA VAL A 35 -7.46 -22.50 -10.98
C VAL A 35 -8.49 -21.55 -10.34
N LYS A 36 -9.31 -22.04 -9.40
CA LYS A 36 -10.32 -21.22 -8.69
C LYS A 36 -9.71 -20.11 -7.82
N PHE A 37 -8.44 -20.24 -7.41
CA PHE A 37 -7.76 -19.23 -6.60
C PHE A 37 -7.19 -18.09 -7.45
N VAL A 38 -7.05 -18.28 -8.77
CA VAL A 38 -6.49 -17.26 -9.67
C VAL A 38 -7.30 -15.96 -9.62
N SER A 39 -8.63 -16.03 -9.55
CA SER A 39 -9.45 -14.82 -9.41
C SER A 39 -9.27 -14.10 -8.07
N GLY A 40 -8.90 -14.83 -7.02
CA GLY A 40 -8.59 -14.27 -5.69
C GLY A 40 -7.27 -13.51 -5.68
N ASN A 41 -6.34 -13.90 -6.55
CA ASN A 41 -5.04 -13.26 -6.73
C ASN A 41 -5.06 -12.17 -7.80
N MET A 42 -6.23 -11.61 -8.11
CA MET A 42 -6.39 -10.51 -9.05
C MET A 42 -6.98 -9.30 -8.32
N MET A 43 -6.45 -8.13 -8.62
CA MET A 43 -6.90 -6.86 -8.05
C MET A 43 -6.90 -5.75 -9.09
N THR A 44 -7.62 -4.69 -8.78
CA THR A 44 -7.54 -3.37 -9.40
C THR A 44 -6.91 -2.43 -8.37
N VAL A 45 -6.33 -1.32 -8.83
CA VAL A 45 -5.84 -0.25 -7.95
C VAL A 45 -6.54 1.06 -8.29
N PHE A 46 -6.96 1.79 -7.27
CA PHE A 46 -7.30 3.20 -7.39
C PHE A 46 -6.04 4.00 -7.05
N ASN A 47 -5.52 4.79 -7.99
CA ASN A 47 -4.26 5.50 -7.85
C ASN A 47 -4.43 7.01 -8.06
N CYS A 48 -3.77 7.82 -7.25
CA CYS A 48 -3.74 9.27 -7.31
C CYS A 48 -2.46 9.75 -8.02
N ASP A 49 -2.34 9.46 -9.31
CA ASP A 49 -1.16 9.74 -10.15
C ASP A 49 -0.92 11.24 -10.40
N GLU A 50 -1.97 12.03 -10.68
CA GLU A 50 -1.86 13.48 -10.91
C GLU A 50 -1.78 14.29 -9.60
N GLY A 51 -2.07 13.65 -8.47
CA GLY A 51 -2.12 14.28 -7.16
C GLY A 51 -0.89 13.97 -6.31
N CYS A 52 -1.12 13.22 -5.22
CA CYS A 52 -0.11 12.94 -4.21
C CYS A 52 0.65 11.61 -4.41
N GLY A 53 0.19 10.75 -5.32
CA GLY A 53 0.74 9.42 -5.56
C GLY A 53 0.14 8.32 -4.67
N ALA A 54 -0.84 8.63 -3.82
CA ALA A 54 -1.48 7.66 -2.95
C ALA A 54 -2.36 6.65 -3.72
N TRP A 55 -2.45 5.43 -3.22
CA TRP A 55 -3.23 4.36 -3.85
C TRP A 55 -4.02 3.52 -2.85
N LYS A 56 -5.02 2.80 -3.36
CA LYS A 56 -5.81 1.80 -2.63
C LYS A 56 -6.11 0.59 -3.50
N THR A 57 -5.85 -0.60 -2.99
CA THR A 57 -6.06 -1.87 -3.71
C THR A 57 -7.49 -2.37 -3.56
N GLN A 58 -8.11 -2.78 -4.67
CA GLN A 58 -9.42 -3.41 -4.74
C GLN A 58 -9.27 -4.85 -5.25
N PRO A 59 -9.43 -5.87 -4.39
CA PRO A 59 -9.52 -7.25 -4.86
C PRO A 59 -10.71 -7.42 -5.83
N LEU A 60 -10.60 -8.32 -6.82
CA LEU A 60 -11.75 -8.68 -7.66
C LEU A 60 -12.67 -9.71 -6.98
N THR A 61 -12.05 -10.70 -6.33
CA THR A 61 -12.77 -11.73 -5.55
C THR A 61 -12.09 -11.91 -4.19
N HIS A 62 -12.79 -12.57 -3.28
CA HIS A 62 -12.24 -12.99 -2.00
C HIS A 62 -12.33 -14.51 -1.87
N THR A 63 -11.32 -15.06 -1.22
CA THR A 63 -11.25 -16.47 -0.86
C THR A 63 -11.24 -16.54 0.66
N LYS A 64 -12.26 -17.19 1.24
CA LYS A 64 -12.40 -17.36 2.70
C LYS A 64 -12.53 -18.83 3.04
N GLN A 65 -11.89 -19.27 4.12
CA GLN A 65 -12.22 -20.56 4.70
C GLN A 65 -13.52 -20.44 5.50
N LYS A 66 -14.46 -21.35 5.24
CA LYS A 66 -15.70 -21.50 6.00
C LYS A 66 -15.75 -22.93 6.54
N LEU A 67 -16.48 -23.14 7.62
CA LEU A 67 -16.77 -24.49 8.11
C LEU A 67 -18.07 -24.97 7.50
N ASP A 68 -18.12 -26.24 7.10
CA ASP A 68 -19.36 -26.90 6.72
C ASP A 68 -20.21 -27.23 7.97
N LYS A 69 -21.38 -27.85 7.75
CA LYS A 69 -22.27 -28.27 8.84
C LYS A 69 -21.65 -29.32 9.77
N GLN A 70 -20.58 -29.98 9.35
CA GLN A 70 -19.85 -31.03 10.06
C GLN A 70 -18.56 -30.49 10.71
N GLY A 71 -18.30 -29.18 10.62
CA GLY A 71 -17.10 -28.55 11.16
C GLY A 71 -15.85 -28.68 10.30
N LYS A 72 -15.94 -29.19 9.07
CA LYS A 72 -14.81 -29.32 8.16
C LYS A 72 -14.55 -28.01 7.41
N PRO A 73 -13.30 -27.52 7.34
CA PRO A 73 -13.00 -26.32 6.58
C PRO A 73 -13.13 -26.57 5.08
N PHE A 74 -13.82 -25.67 4.39
CA PHE A 74 -13.89 -25.60 2.93
C PHE A 74 -13.63 -24.18 2.44
N THR A 75 -13.09 -24.08 1.24
CA THR A 75 -12.79 -22.79 0.62
C THR A 75 -14.02 -22.23 -0.09
N HIS A 76 -14.47 -21.08 0.37
CA HIS A 76 -15.54 -20.30 -0.24
C HIS A 76 -14.97 -19.17 -1.11
N PHE A 77 -15.39 -19.14 -2.37
CA PHE A 77 -15.04 -18.09 -3.33
C PHE A 77 -16.22 -17.14 -3.49
N GLY A 78 -15.99 -15.84 -3.40
CA GLY A 78 -17.04 -14.83 -3.57
C GLY A 78 -16.50 -13.55 -4.18
N PHE A 79 -17.38 -12.70 -4.70
CA PHE A 79 -16.97 -11.38 -5.21
C PHE A 79 -16.54 -10.45 -4.08
N ALA A 80 -15.51 -9.66 -4.31
CA ALA A 80 -15.12 -8.63 -3.37
C ALA A 80 -16.13 -7.47 -3.45
N GLN A 81 -16.48 -6.90 -2.30
CA GLN A 81 -17.26 -5.67 -2.25
C GLN A 81 -16.36 -4.48 -2.59
N GLY A 82 -16.92 -3.46 -3.21
CA GLY A 82 -16.22 -2.24 -3.60
C GLY A 82 -17.18 -1.08 -3.86
N PRO A 83 -16.66 0.11 -4.17
CA PRO A 83 -15.23 0.40 -4.33
C PRO A 83 -14.52 0.61 -2.99
N THR A 84 -13.24 0.22 -2.90
CA THR A 84 -12.41 0.47 -1.70
C THR A 84 -12.00 1.94 -1.54
N SER A 85 -12.15 2.75 -2.58
CA SER A 85 -11.84 4.19 -2.61
C SER A 85 -12.96 4.94 -3.29
N ASP A 86 -13.16 6.20 -2.91
CA ASP A 86 -14.00 7.13 -3.65
C ASP A 86 -13.30 7.62 -4.94
N SER A 87 -14.03 8.34 -5.77
CA SER A 87 -13.60 9.04 -6.99
C SER A 87 -12.51 10.10 -6.76
N ARG A 88 -12.36 10.59 -5.53
CA ARG A 88 -11.34 11.56 -5.11
C ARG A 88 -10.44 10.98 -4.01
N CYS A 89 -9.17 11.36 -4.06
CA CYS A 89 -8.16 10.94 -3.10
C CYS A 89 -8.47 11.47 -1.70
N GLU A 90 -8.51 10.58 -0.71
CA GLU A 90 -8.76 10.95 0.69
C GLU A 90 -7.66 11.86 1.29
N HIS A 91 -6.45 11.84 0.73
CA HIS A 91 -5.33 12.66 1.23
C HIS A 91 -5.29 14.05 0.60
N CYS A 92 -5.39 14.16 -0.74
CA CYS A 92 -5.20 15.43 -1.44
C CYS A 92 -6.41 15.92 -2.26
N GLY A 93 -7.49 15.15 -2.36
CA GLY A 93 -8.72 15.52 -3.08
C GLY A 93 -8.66 15.45 -4.61
N SER A 94 -7.50 15.10 -5.19
CA SER A 94 -7.35 14.91 -6.64
C SER A 94 -8.13 13.68 -7.13
N LYS A 95 -8.47 13.63 -8.41
CA LYS A 95 -9.18 12.50 -9.02
C LYS A 95 -8.36 11.21 -8.91
N MET A 96 -9.04 10.10 -8.64
CA MET A 96 -8.43 8.77 -8.62
C MET A 96 -8.58 8.10 -9.99
N HIS A 97 -7.50 7.53 -10.51
CA HIS A 97 -7.51 6.70 -11.71
C HIS A 97 -7.55 5.21 -11.35
N VAL A 98 -8.19 4.44 -12.22
CA VAL A 98 -8.32 2.98 -12.07
C VAL A 98 -7.23 2.30 -12.90
N GLY A 99 -6.44 1.43 -12.27
CA GLY A 99 -5.41 0.64 -12.93
C GLY A 99 -5.62 -0.87 -12.71
N GLY A 100 -5.27 -1.68 -13.71
CA GLY A 100 -5.32 -3.14 -13.64
C GLY A 100 -6.20 -3.79 -14.71
N PRO A 101 -6.55 -5.09 -14.57
CA PRO A 101 -6.28 -5.93 -13.39
C PRO A 101 -4.80 -6.32 -13.24
N LEU A 102 -4.36 -6.46 -11.99
CA LEU A 102 -2.99 -6.73 -11.56
C LEU A 102 -2.95 -7.98 -10.68
N TRP A 103 -1.82 -8.70 -10.70
CA TRP A 103 -1.58 -9.80 -9.77
C TRP A 103 -1.47 -9.29 -8.34
N ALA A 104 -2.22 -9.92 -7.44
CA ALA A 104 -2.30 -9.58 -6.01
C ALA A 104 -1.74 -10.69 -5.12
N GLY A 105 -1.23 -11.78 -5.70
CA GLY A 105 -0.52 -12.83 -4.97
C GLY A 105 0.96 -12.50 -4.79
N PRO A 106 1.73 -13.36 -4.11
CA PRO A 106 3.18 -13.24 -4.02
C PRO A 106 3.84 -13.15 -5.40
N LEU A 107 4.86 -12.30 -5.51
CA LEU A 107 5.68 -12.16 -6.72
C LEU A 107 6.87 -13.13 -6.75
N HIS A 108 7.20 -13.69 -5.60
CA HIS A 108 8.41 -14.47 -5.35
C HIS A 108 8.08 -15.72 -4.53
N ASN A 109 8.79 -16.81 -4.80
CA ASN A 109 8.87 -17.96 -3.94
C ASN A 109 10.23 -17.90 -3.20
N PRO A 110 10.25 -17.68 -1.87
CA PRO A 110 11.49 -17.52 -1.11
C PRO A 110 12.47 -18.69 -1.27
N GLN A 111 11.96 -19.92 -1.31
CA GLN A 111 12.77 -21.12 -1.47
C GLN A 111 13.39 -21.21 -2.86
N TYR A 112 12.66 -20.77 -3.90
CA TYR A 112 13.22 -20.68 -5.25
C TYR A 112 14.42 -19.73 -5.30
N ILE A 113 14.30 -18.55 -4.67
CA ILE A 113 15.36 -17.55 -4.61
C ILE A 113 16.56 -18.06 -3.79
N GLN A 114 16.30 -18.63 -2.61
CA GLN A 114 17.34 -19.18 -1.74
C GLN A 114 18.14 -20.30 -2.42
N ASN A 115 17.47 -21.18 -3.17
CA ASN A 115 18.15 -22.23 -3.93
C ASN A 115 19.12 -21.64 -4.97
N ILE A 116 18.72 -20.58 -5.67
CA ILE A 116 19.61 -19.90 -6.62
C ILE A 116 20.79 -19.24 -5.90
N LEU A 117 20.53 -18.52 -4.79
CA LEU A 117 21.57 -17.89 -3.98
C LEU A 117 22.60 -18.91 -3.46
N ASN A 118 22.16 -20.09 -3.03
CA ASN A 118 23.04 -21.17 -2.58
C ASN A 118 23.92 -21.77 -3.69
N MET A 119 23.53 -21.61 -4.96
CA MET A 119 24.31 -22.06 -6.11
C MET A 119 25.39 -21.05 -6.50
N LEU A 120 25.20 -19.75 -6.26
CA LEU A 120 26.09 -18.68 -6.73
C LEU A 120 27.56 -18.88 -6.32
N PRO A 121 27.91 -19.27 -5.07
CA PRO A 121 29.31 -19.43 -4.67
C PRO A 121 30.05 -20.55 -5.41
N LYS A 122 29.33 -21.49 -6.04
CA LYS A 122 29.90 -22.63 -6.76
C LYS A 122 30.14 -22.33 -8.24
N LEU A 123 29.69 -21.18 -8.73
CA LEU A 123 29.82 -20.81 -10.14
C LEU A 123 31.20 -20.25 -10.45
N ASP A 124 31.73 -20.59 -11.61
CA ASP A 124 32.96 -19.97 -12.13
C ASP A 124 32.68 -18.52 -12.55
N GLN A 125 33.34 -17.58 -11.88
CA GLN A 125 33.21 -16.14 -12.12
C GLN A 125 33.79 -15.70 -13.49
N ASN A 126 34.64 -16.53 -14.10
CA ASN A 126 35.14 -16.28 -15.46
C ASN A 126 34.08 -16.57 -16.52
N ILE A 127 33.12 -17.45 -16.24
CA ILE A 127 31.99 -17.73 -17.13
C ILE A 127 30.83 -16.78 -16.81
N TYR A 128 30.53 -16.62 -15.51
CA TYR A 128 29.39 -15.82 -15.04
C TYR A 128 29.87 -14.52 -14.40
N HIS A 129 30.17 -13.51 -15.22
CA HIS A 129 30.70 -12.22 -14.75
C HIS A 129 29.73 -11.36 -13.92
N THR A 130 28.45 -11.72 -13.86
CA THR A 130 27.39 -10.93 -13.19
C THR A 130 26.89 -11.54 -11.90
N VAL A 131 27.65 -12.48 -11.30
CA VAL A 131 27.27 -13.17 -10.04
C VAL A 131 26.93 -12.18 -8.93
N ASP A 132 27.75 -11.14 -8.72
CA ASP A 132 27.48 -10.14 -7.67
C ASP A 132 26.18 -9.35 -7.91
N ARG A 133 25.85 -9.05 -9.19
CA ARG A 133 24.59 -8.40 -9.57
C ARG A 133 23.40 -9.32 -9.29
N ILE A 134 23.53 -10.61 -9.60
CA ILE A 134 22.49 -11.61 -9.35
C ILE A 134 22.27 -11.76 -7.85
N GLU A 135 23.35 -11.88 -7.06
CA GLU A 135 23.28 -11.98 -5.60
C GLU A 135 22.56 -10.78 -4.99
N GLY A 136 22.95 -9.55 -5.36
CA GLY A 136 22.32 -8.34 -4.83
C GLY A 136 20.87 -8.17 -5.26
N MET A 137 20.54 -8.49 -6.52
CA MET A 137 19.16 -8.43 -7.05
C MET A 137 18.25 -9.44 -6.33
N LEU A 138 18.68 -10.69 -6.23
CA LEU A 138 17.91 -11.77 -5.59
C LEU A 138 17.77 -11.57 -4.08
N THR A 139 18.81 -11.09 -3.41
CA THR A 139 18.74 -10.77 -1.99
C THR A 139 17.75 -9.62 -1.74
N THR A 140 17.77 -8.58 -2.57
CA THR A 140 16.80 -7.47 -2.46
C THR A 140 15.36 -7.95 -2.70
N ALA A 141 15.15 -8.79 -3.72
CA ALA A 141 13.85 -9.40 -3.99
C ALA A 141 13.33 -10.26 -2.82
N LEU A 142 14.23 -10.94 -2.10
CA LEU A 142 13.87 -11.71 -0.90
C LEU A 142 13.53 -10.79 0.28
N GLU A 143 14.26 -9.68 0.45
CA GLU A 143 14.04 -8.66 1.48
C GLU A 143 12.72 -7.88 1.27
N GLU A 144 12.13 -7.91 0.08
CA GLU A 144 10.92 -7.15 -0.25
C GLU A 144 9.62 -7.70 0.35
N ASP A 145 9.54 -8.99 0.65
CA ASP A 145 8.28 -9.59 1.08
C ASP A 145 8.02 -9.34 2.58
N LEU A 146 7.08 -8.44 2.85
CA LEU A 146 6.67 -8.05 4.21
C LEU A 146 5.80 -9.11 4.91
N ASN A 147 5.33 -10.13 4.20
CA ASN A 147 4.55 -11.23 4.77
C ASN A 147 5.43 -12.38 5.26
N LEU A 148 6.74 -12.29 5.02
CA LEU A 148 7.72 -13.17 5.60
C LEU A 148 7.89 -12.82 7.07
N ASP A 149 6.99 -13.32 7.90
CA ASP A 149 7.39 -13.85 9.21
C ASP A 149 8.33 -15.04 8.94
N ILE A 150 9.51 -14.78 8.37
CA ILE A 150 10.65 -15.64 8.57
C ILE A 150 10.95 -15.47 10.04
N GLY A 151 10.33 -16.32 10.85
CA GLY A 151 10.82 -16.63 12.16
C GLY A 151 12.31 -16.87 12.02
N VAL A 152 13.09 -15.94 12.56
CA VAL A 152 14.54 -16.05 12.77
C VAL A 152 14.90 -17.35 13.52
N ALA A 153 13.91 -18.08 14.04
CA ALA A 153 14.00 -19.45 14.55
C ALA A 153 14.48 -20.50 13.53
N SER A 154 14.29 -20.34 12.22
CA SER A 154 14.75 -21.34 11.23
C SER A 154 16.15 -21.06 10.66
N ILE A 155 16.77 -19.92 11.00
CA ILE A 155 18.12 -19.54 10.53
C ILE A 155 19.22 -20.10 11.48
N SER A 156 18.87 -20.69 12.62
CA SER A 156 19.85 -21.23 13.60
C SER A 156 19.73 -22.72 13.93
N GLN A 157 19.00 -23.52 13.15
CA GLN A 157 19.06 -24.97 13.33
C GLN A 157 20.27 -25.54 12.59
N LYS A 158 21.30 -25.93 13.37
CA LYS A 158 22.31 -26.90 12.95
C LYS A 158 21.61 -28.15 12.38
N PRO A 159 22.20 -28.81 11.36
CA PRO A 159 21.60 -29.97 10.72
C PRO A 159 21.79 -31.20 11.63
N THR A 160 20.96 -31.33 12.65
CA THR A 160 20.80 -32.59 13.38
C THR A 160 19.34 -32.69 13.81
N ASP A 161 18.70 -33.74 13.30
CA ASP A 161 17.42 -34.32 13.75
C ASP A 161 16.13 -33.68 13.21
N ALA A 162 15.79 -34.04 11.97
CA ALA A 162 14.40 -34.13 11.51
C ALA A 162 14.16 -35.51 10.86
N PRO A 163 13.00 -36.15 11.12
CA PRO A 163 12.74 -37.52 10.66
C PRO A 163 12.57 -37.56 9.14
N ALA A 164 13.10 -38.63 8.54
CA ALA A 164 13.13 -38.86 7.11
C ALA A 164 11.71 -38.96 6.52
N VAL A 165 11.28 -37.89 5.84
CA VAL A 165 10.20 -37.94 4.87
C VAL A 165 10.79 -38.41 3.55
N SER A 166 10.20 -39.45 2.96
CA SER A 166 10.67 -40.14 1.76
C SER A 166 10.98 -39.17 0.60
N ALA A 167 12.24 -39.21 0.14
CA ALA A 167 12.88 -38.19 -0.68
C ALA A 167 12.51 -38.21 -2.19
N GLU A 168 11.53 -39.00 -2.62
CA GLU A 168 11.32 -39.26 -4.06
C GLU A 168 10.22 -38.42 -4.73
N ASN A 169 9.44 -37.59 -4.01
CA ASN A 169 8.42 -36.72 -4.66
C ASN A 169 8.20 -35.34 -3.98
N ALA A 170 9.14 -34.87 -3.16
CA ALA A 170 9.10 -33.48 -2.71
C ALA A 170 9.51 -32.58 -3.89
N ALA A 171 8.61 -31.73 -4.38
CA ALA A 171 8.95 -30.77 -5.43
C ALA A 171 10.22 -30.00 -5.03
N ILE A 172 11.20 -29.93 -5.94
CA ILE A 172 12.53 -29.28 -5.75
C ILE A 172 12.41 -27.88 -5.10
N VAL A 173 11.26 -27.23 -5.29
CA VAL A 173 10.86 -26.01 -4.60
C VAL A 173 9.43 -26.19 -4.06
N PRO A 174 9.18 -26.02 -2.76
CA PRO A 174 7.83 -26.08 -2.17
C PRO A 174 6.83 -25.13 -2.86
N ARG A 175 5.55 -25.49 -2.85
CA ARG A 175 4.49 -24.63 -3.41
C ARG A 175 4.06 -23.60 -2.36
N VAL A 176 3.87 -22.36 -2.79
CA VAL A 176 3.21 -21.34 -1.96
C VAL A 176 1.70 -21.61 -1.91
N ASP A 177 1.06 -21.23 -0.81
CA ASP A 177 -0.41 -21.30 -0.68
C ASP A 177 -1.08 -20.53 -1.82
N PRO A 178 -1.89 -21.18 -2.69
CA PRO A 178 -2.59 -20.51 -3.78
C PRO A 178 -3.55 -19.40 -3.33
N ALA A 179 -3.99 -19.42 -2.07
CA ALA A 179 -4.86 -18.39 -1.49
C ALA A 179 -4.08 -17.19 -0.93
N LEU A 180 -2.76 -17.28 -0.83
CA LEU A 180 -1.94 -16.22 -0.26
C LEU A 180 -1.99 -14.99 -1.14
N ARG A 181 -2.24 -13.84 -0.49
CA ARG A 181 -2.29 -12.53 -1.13
C ARG A 181 -1.27 -11.62 -0.49
N ASP A 182 -0.67 -10.81 -1.34
CA ASP A 182 0.21 -9.75 -0.91
C ASP A 182 -0.62 -8.57 -0.41
N LYS A 183 -0.51 -8.26 0.89
CA LYS A 183 -1.22 -7.16 1.53
C LYS A 183 -0.66 -5.78 1.13
N HIS A 184 0.61 -5.73 0.75
CA HIS A 184 1.34 -4.49 0.50
C HIS A 184 2.14 -4.59 -0.81
N PRO A 185 1.48 -4.75 -1.98
CA PRO A 185 2.15 -5.15 -3.23
C PRO A 185 2.91 -4.03 -3.96
N PHE A 186 2.92 -2.81 -3.41
CA PHE A 186 3.47 -1.63 -4.06
C PHE A 186 4.51 -0.91 -3.19
N TYR A 187 5.28 -0.04 -3.84
CA TYR A 187 6.28 0.82 -3.22
C TYR A 187 6.06 2.27 -3.66
N PHE A 188 6.55 3.23 -2.90
CA PHE A 188 6.52 4.66 -3.25
C PHE A 188 7.93 5.23 -3.36
N SER A 189 8.08 6.32 -4.13
CA SER A 189 9.36 7.01 -4.31
C SER A 189 9.51 8.19 -3.36
N LEU A 190 10.65 8.27 -2.68
CA LEU A 190 10.95 9.36 -1.75
C LEU A 190 11.07 10.71 -2.47
N SER A 191 11.66 10.70 -3.67
CA SER A 191 11.72 11.89 -4.51
C SER A 191 10.33 12.35 -4.96
N ALA A 192 9.41 11.43 -5.26
CA ALA A 192 8.06 11.77 -5.69
C ALA A 192 7.26 12.43 -4.56
N ILE A 193 7.23 11.83 -3.36
CA ILE A 193 6.50 12.40 -2.21
C ILE A 193 7.13 13.72 -1.73
N SER A 194 8.46 13.86 -1.79
CA SER A 194 9.14 15.11 -1.43
C SER A 194 8.84 16.23 -2.44
N LYS A 195 8.70 15.87 -3.74
CA LYS A 195 8.29 16.80 -4.80
C LYS A 195 6.87 17.32 -4.59
N VAL A 196 5.95 16.49 -4.12
CA VAL A 196 4.56 16.91 -3.80
C VAL A 196 4.58 18.06 -2.78
N LEU A 197 5.41 17.95 -1.75
CA LEU A 197 5.54 18.98 -0.70
C LEU A 197 6.52 20.11 -1.04
N ARG A 198 7.26 20.03 -2.16
CA ARG A 198 8.31 21.00 -2.56
C ARG A 198 9.43 21.13 -1.52
N THR A 199 9.92 19.99 -1.04
CA THR A 199 10.93 19.89 0.03
C THR A 199 12.19 19.18 -0.46
N ALA A 200 13.27 19.25 0.33
CA ALA A 200 14.43 18.42 0.10
C ALA A 200 14.03 16.94 0.19
N THR A 201 14.61 16.09 -0.67
CA THR A 201 14.29 14.67 -0.70
C THR A 201 14.72 14.02 0.62
N ILE A 202 13.76 13.43 1.33
CA ILE A 202 14.05 12.66 2.54
C ILE A 202 15.01 11.50 2.22
N SER A 203 16.04 11.32 3.05
CA SER A 203 16.99 10.22 2.89
C SER A 203 16.26 8.88 3.13
N ILE A 204 16.70 7.81 2.47
CA ILE A 204 16.09 6.49 2.66
C ILE A 204 16.23 6.00 4.10
N ASP A 205 17.36 6.29 4.75
CA ASP A 205 17.62 5.90 6.12
C ASP A 205 16.73 6.72 7.09
N ALA A 206 16.51 8.02 6.86
CA ALA A 206 15.60 8.81 7.69
C ALA A 206 14.14 8.32 7.58
N MET A 207 13.66 8.06 6.36
CA MET A 207 12.28 7.57 6.17
C MET A 207 12.09 6.17 6.79
N ARG A 208 13.07 5.27 6.62
CA ARG A 208 13.03 3.94 7.25
C ARG A 208 13.13 4.03 8.77
N GLY A 209 13.99 4.91 9.27
CA GLY A 209 14.13 5.20 10.69
C GLY A 209 12.81 5.62 11.32
N ALA A 210 12.13 6.58 10.69
CA ALA A 210 10.81 7.04 11.11
C ALA A 210 9.76 5.92 11.08
N LEU A 211 9.68 5.15 9.98
CA LEU A 211 8.73 4.04 9.87
C LEU A 211 8.97 2.97 10.94
N ARG A 212 10.24 2.57 11.14
CA ARG A 212 10.63 1.54 12.12
C ARG A 212 10.43 2.01 13.55
N HIS A 213 10.70 3.28 13.85
CA HIS A 213 10.42 3.88 15.15
C HIS A 213 8.93 3.80 15.49
N LEU A 214 8.06 3.98 14.49
CA LEU A 214 6.61 3.85 14.62
C LEU A 214 6.11 2.39 14.60
N GLY A 215 7.01 1.40 14.51
CA GLY A 215 6.68 -0.03 14.50
C GLY A 215 6.26 -0.60 13.14
N TYR A 216 6.46 0.14 12.05
CA TYR A 216 6.19 -0.33 10.69
C TYR A 216 7.42 -0.99 10.06
N GLN A 217 7.16 -1.97 9.19
CA GLN A 217 8.20 -2.56 8.35
C GLN A 217 8.53 -1.63 7.18
N ALA A 218 9.81 -1.53 6.83
CA ALA A 218 10.27 -0.71 5.71
C ALA A 218 11.44 -1.39 5.00
N THR A 219 11.22 -1.72 3.73
CA THR A 219 12.18 -2.45 2.89
C THR A 219 12.44 -1.69 1.59
N ARG A 220 13.59 -1.97 0.97
CA ARG A 220 13.92 -1.50 -0.39
C ARG A 220 13.13 -2.32 -1.40
N THR A 221 13.18 -1.94 -2.68
CA THR A 221 12.76 -2.82 -3.77
C THR A 221 13.83 -2.92 -4.84
N HIS A 222 13.92 -4.09 -5.47
CA HIS A 222 14.78 -4.41 -6.59
C HIS A 222 14.38 -3.60 -7.84
N ALA A 223 13.10 -3.21 -7.95
CA ALA A 223 12.56 -2.57 -9.13
C ALA A 223 13.12 -1.16 -9.37
N LYS A 224 13.46 -0.43 -8.30
CA LYS A 224 13.97 0.94 -8.42
C LYS A 224 14.75 1.37 -7.17
N PRO A 225 15.83 2.15 -7.30
CA PRO A 225 16.46 2.80 -6.15
C PRO A 225 15.58 3.94 -5.59
N ASN A 226 15.85 4.33 -4.34
CA ASN A 226 15.18 5.44 -3.64
C ASN A 226 13.64 5.29 -3.54
N THR A 227 13.20 4.06 -3.38
CA THR A 227 11.81 3.68 -3.13
C THR A 227 11.72 2.81 -1.88
N ILE A 228 10.56 2.86 -1.24
CA ILE A 228 10.28 2.09 -0.02
C ILE A 228 8.99 1.31 -0.20
N ARG A 229 9.02 0.08 0.28
CA ARG A 229 7.85 -0.76 0.53
C ARG A 229 7.61 -0.86 2.03
N THR A 230 6.35 -0.75 2.45
CA THR A 230 5.97 -0.70 3.87
C THR A 230 4.54 -1.21 4.09
N ASP A 231 4.25 -1.63 5.32
CA ASP A 231 2.92 -1.95 5.82
C ASP A 231 2.19 -0.73 6.42
N ALA A 232 2.84 0.44 6.47
CA ALA A 232 2.24 1.70 6.89
C ALA A 232 1.16 2.20 5.91
N SER A 233 0.12 2.84 6.45
CA SER A 233 -0.90 3.52 5.63
C SER A 233 -0.37 4.84 5.07
N TRP A 234 -1.04 5.35 4.05
CA TRP A 234 -0.73 6.65 3.47
C TRP A 234 -0.87 7.81 4.44
N ASP A 235 -1.77 7.74 5.42
CA ASP A 235 -1.87 8.77 6.45
C ASP A 235 -0.61 8.86 7.31
N VAL A 236 -0.02 7.71 7.64
CA VAL A 236 1.25 7.64 8.38
C VAL A 236 2.40 8.17 7.52
N ILE A 237 2.47 7.76 6.25
CA ILE A 237 3.49 8.24 5.30
C ILE A 237 3.42 9.77 5.20
N TRP A 238 2.22 10.35 5.05
CA TRP A 238 2.05 11.79 4.99
C TRP A 238 2.31 12.49 6.31
N GLU A 239 2.04 11.87 7.47
CA GLU A 239 2.45 12.43 8.76
C GLU A 239 3.97 12.50 8.89
N ILE A 240 4.68 11.43 8.53
CA ILE A 240 6.15 11.42 8.54
C ILE A 240 6.67 12.54 7.63
N MET A 241 6.08 12.71 6.45
CA MET A 241 6.48 13.78 5.54
C MET A 241 6.15 15.18 6.07
N ARG A 242 5.03 15.38 6.76
CA ARG A 242 4.73 16.66 7.43
C ARG A 242 5.76 16.97 8.53
N GLU A 243 6.13 15.95 9.32
CA GLU A 243 7.15 16.08 10.35
C GLU A 243 8.55 16.30 9.76
N TRP A 244 8.84 15.74 8.58
CA TRP A 244 10.08 16.03 7.85
C TRP A 244 10.15 17.52 7.47
N VAL A 245 9.05 18.08 6.98
CA VAL A 245 8.95 19.52 6.69
C VAL A 245 9.16 20.34 7.95
N ARG A 246 8.48 19.99 9.03
CA ARG A 246 8.53 20.75 10.29
C ARG A 246 9.92 20.71 10.95
N GLN A 247 10.58 19.55 10.96
CA GLN A 247 11.79 19.32 11.73
C GLN A 247 13.09 19.55 10.94
N LYS A 248 13.10 19.27 9.63
CA LYS A 248 14.34 19.12 8.86
C LYS A 248 14.38 19.91 7.55
N SER A 249 13.25 20.05 6.84
CA SER A 249 13.19 20.74 5.55
C SER A 249 11.95 21.63 5.41
N PRO A 250 11.92 22.80 6.08
CA PRO A 250 10.82 23.76 5.94
C PRO A 250 10.57 24.17 4.49
N ILE A 251 9.30 24.33 4.13
CA ILE A 251 8.87 24.76 2.79
C ILE A 251 9.04 26.28 2.70
N LYS A 252 9.60 26.76 1.59
CA LYS A 252 9.69 28.21 1.32
C LYS A 252 8.30 28.80 1.12
N GLU A 253 8.08 30.00 1.66
CA GLU A 253 6.83 30.74 1.46
C GLU A 253 6.51 30.88 -0.05
N GLY A 254 5.24 30.65 -0.42
CA GLY A 254 4.78 30.68 -1.81
C GLY A 254 5.17 29.49 -2.69
N ALA A 255 5.95 28.51 -2.20
CA ALA A 255 6.35 27.34 -3.00
C ALA A 255 5.17 26.41 -3.31
N LEU A 256 4.18 26.34 -2.42
CA LEU A 256 2.95 25.57 -2.61
C LEU A 256 1.82 26.48 -3.09
N LYS A 257 1.24 26.13 -4.23
CA LYS A 257 0.06 26.83 -4.74
C LYS A 257 -1.18 26.46 -3.90
N PRO A 258 -2.09 27.41 -3.59
CA PRO A 258 -3.37 27.09 -2.97
C PRO A 258 -4.13 26.01 -3.76
N GLY A 259 -4.67 25.02 -3.07
CA GLY A 259 -5.37 23.87 -3.69
C GLY A 259 -4.46 22.83 -4.36
N SER A 260 -3.14 23.04 -4.40
CA SER A 260 -2.22 21.97 -4.85
C SER A 260 -2.24 20.78 -3.88
N PRO A 261 -1.93 19.55 -4.35
CA PRO A 261 -1.93 18.38 -3.50
C PRO A 261 -1.07 18.54 -2.24
N GLY A 262 0.12 19.15 -2.38
CA GLY A 262 1.00 19.43 -1.25
C GLY A 262 0.40 20.42 -0.25
N ALA A 263 -0.28 21.47 -0.72
CA ALA A 263 -0.96 22.42 0.17
C ALA A 263 -2.06 21.73 0.99
N VAL A 264 -2.88 20.89 0.34
CA VAL A 264 -3.95 20.13 1.02
C VAL A 264 -3.38 19.18 2.07
N ILE A 265 -2.27 18.51 1.77
CA ILE A 265 -1.60 17.61 2.72
C ILE A 265 -1.05 18.36 3.93
N MET A 266 -0.44 19.53 3.72
CA MET A 266 0.11 20.36 4.81
C MET A 266 -1.00 20.96 5.69
N LEU A 267 -2.15 21.33 5.11
CA LEU A 267 -3.32 21.82 5.86
C LEU A 267 -3.90 20.81 6.86
N LYS A 268 -3.64 19.51 6.65
CA LYS A 268 -4.06 18.42 7.55
C LYS A 268 -3.08 18.15 8.70
N GLY A 269 -2.13 19.05 8.95
CA GLY A 269 -1.15 18.93 10.02
C GLY A 269 -1.73 19.07 11.44
N ARG A 270 -0.88 18.81 12.44
CA ARG A 270 -1.20 18.95 13.89
C ARG A 270 -1.67 20.35 14.26
N GLN A 271 -1.02 21.34 13.65
CA GLN A 271 -1.56 22.67 13.57
C GLN A 271 -2.61 22.59 12.48
N GLY A 272 -3.88 22.46 12.86
CA GLY A 272 -4.97 22.62 11.91
C GLY A 272 -4.83 23.97 11.17
N PRO A 273 -5.65 24.24 10.13
CA PRO A 273 -5.68 25.59 9.57
C PRO A 273 -5.75 26.60 10.72
N GLU A 274 -5.02 27.72 10.65
CA GLU A 274 -5.32 28.86 11.52
C GLU A 274 -6.78 29.19 11.27
N VAL A 275 -7.63 28.68 12.15
CA VAL A 275 -9.06 28.87 12.02
C VAL A 275 -9.26 30.31 12.47
N ASP A 276 -9.57 31.19 11.51
CA ASP A 276 -10.04 32.55 11.82
C ASP A 276 -11.03 32.46 12.99
N ASN A 277 -10.95 33.41 13.91
CA ASN A 277 -11.66 33.35 15.20
C ASN A 277 -13.17 33.04 15.01
N ASP A 278 -13.75 33.52 13.90
CA ASP A 278 -15.14 33.29 13.50
C ASP A 278 -15.44 31.83 13.11
N ASN A 279 -14.54 31.19 12.35
CA ASN A 279 -14.67 29.78 11.99
C ASN A 279 -14.44 28.85 13.20
N LYS A 280 -13.67 29.31 14.19
CA LYS A 280 -13.42 28.55 15.43
C LYS A 280 -14.66 28.55 16.32
N GLN A 281 -15.30 29.72 16.45
CA GLN A 281 -16.61 29.82 17.11
C GLN A 281 -17.67 28.95 16.42
N LEU A 282 -17.70 28.91 15.08
CA LEU A 282 -18.63 28.07 14.34
C LEU A 282 -18.41 26.57 14.58
N LEU A 283 -17.15 26.12 14.59
CA LEU A 283 -16.78 24.74 14.89
C LEU A 283 -17.12 24.36 16.34
N ASP A 284 -16.90 25.25 17.30
CA ASP A 284 -17.25 25.03 18.70
C ASP A 284 -18.77 24.94 18.91
N LEU A 285 -19.55 25.75 18.18
CA LEU A 285 -21.01 25.68 18.17
C LEU A 285 -21.51 24.35 17.58
N LEU A 286 -20.97 23.94 16.43
CA LEU A 286 -21.29 22.65 15.80
C LEU A 286 -20.93 21.46 16.69
N LYS A 287 -19.79 21.53 17.38
CA LYS A 287 -19.34 20.49 18.31
C LYS A 287 -20.29 20.37 19.51
N LYS A 288 -20.74 21.49 20.08
CA LYS A 288 -21.75 21.50 21.16
C LYS A 288 -23.10 20.95 20.69
N GLU A 289 -23.53 21.31 19.49
CA GLU A 289 -24.79 20.83 18.92
C GLU A 289 -24.73 19.30 18.67
N LEU A 290 -23.63 18.80 18.11
CA LEU A 290 -23.38 17.36 17.95
C LEU A 290 -23.33 16.61 19.29
N GLN A 291 -22.70 17.19 20.30
CA GLN A 291 -22.59 16.57 21.62
C GLN A 291 -23.97 16.48 22.31
N SER A 292 -24.79 17.51 22.19
CA SER A 292 -26.18 17.51 22.64
C SER A 292 -27.04 16.45 21.94
N ILE A 293 -26.88 16.30 20.61
CA ILE A 293 -27.59 15.30 19.82
C ILE A 293 -27.19 13.87 20.23
N LEU A 294 -25.93 13.64 20.57
CA LEU A 294 -25.43 12.33 21.02
C LEU A 294 -25.89 11.98 22.44
N GLU A 295 -26.02 12.97 23.32
CA GLU A 295 -26.49 12.79 24.71
C GLU A 295 -28.01 12.52 24.79
N GLN A 296 -28.79 12.97 23.81
CA GLN A 296 -30.24 12.80 23.79
C GLN A 296 -30.72 11.40 23.37
N GLY A 297 -29.83 10.51 22.91
CA GLY A 297 -30.16 9.10 22.67
C GLY A 297 -31.15 8.85 21.52
N ASP A 298 -31.22 9.76 20.54
CA ASP A 298 -32.16 9.67 19.42
C ASP A 298 -31.69 8.73 18.30
N ASN A 299 -32.66 8.20 17.54
CA ASN A 299 -32.46 7.31 16.39
C ASN A 299 -31.47 7.90 15.37
N ILE A 300 -30.54 7.09 14.86
CA ILE A 300 -29.48 7.50 13.91
C ILE A 300 -30.03 8.30 12.71
N THR A 301 -31.23 7.99 12.23
CA THR A 301 -31.86 8.73 11.12
C THR A 301 -32.21 10.18 11.47
N ASP A 302 -32.61 10.43 12.71
CA ASP A 302 -32.94 11.78 13.20
C ASP A 302 -31.66 12.60 13.44
N VAL A 303 -30.60 11.95 13.95
CA VAL A 303 -29.26 12.54 14.07
C VAL A 303 -28.73 13.02 12.71
N VAL A 304 -28.87 12.19 11.66
CA VAL A 304 -28.44 12.53 10.30
C VAL A 304 -29.25 13.70 9.73
N SER A 305 -30.58 13.69 9.89
CA SER A 305 -31.44 14.78 9.40
C SER A 305 -31.14 16.12 10.09
N ARG A 306 -30.91 16.10 11.41
CA ARG A 306 -30.51 17.29 12.18
C ARG A 306 -29.12 17.79 11.77
N LEU A 307 -28.18 16.88 11.48
CA LEU A 307 -26.86 17.21 10.95
C LEU A 307 -26.92 17.89 9.58
N GLU A 308 -27.70 17.34 8.65
CA GLU A 308 -27.93 17.93 7.33
C GLU A 308 -28.52 19.33 7.46
N THR A 309 -29.53 19.48 8.33
CA THR A 309 -30.17 20.78 8.61
C THR A 309 -29.20 21.79 9.22
N ALA A 310 -28.32 21.37 10.15
CA ALA A 310 -27.31 22.23 10.74
C ALA A 310 -26.24 22.65 9.70
N LEU A 311 -25.84 21.74 8.82
CA LEU A 311 -24.90 22.01 7.73
C LEU A 311 -25.48 23.02 6.73
N ASP A 312 -26.75 22.89 6.38
CA ASP A 312 -27.43 23.79 5.45
C ASP A 312 -27.64 25.19 6.06
N ARG A 313 -27.96 25.28 7.35
CA ARG A 313 -27.98 26.56 8.09
C ARG A 313 -26.60 27.23 8.11
N SER A 314 -25.54 26.45 8.26
CA SER A 314 -24.16 26.96 8.22
C SER A 314 -23.77 27.46 6.82
N ARG A 315 -24.18 26.74 5.76
CA ARG A 315 -23.98 27.16 4.36
C ARG A 315 -24.76 28.43 4.02
N ALA A 316 -25.99 28.58 4.52
CA ALA A 316 -26.78 29.80 4.34
C ALA A 316 -26.14 31.04 5.00
N ARG A 317 -25.44 30.87 6.13
CA ARG A 317 -24.68 31.96 6.77
C ARG A 317 -23.45 32.38 5.96
N GLN A 318 -22.78 31.46 5.28
CA GLN A 318 -21.64 31.77 4.39
C GLN A 318 -22.08 32.39 3.06
N ALA A 319 -23.26 32.04 2.55
CA ALA A 319 -23.81 32.60 1.31
C ALA A 319 -24.20 34.10 1.41
N SER A 320 -24.27 34.66 2.62
CA SER A 320 -24.63 36.06 2.85
C SER A 320 -23.48 37.06 2.55
N GLY A 321 -22.30 36.58 2.14
CA GLY A 321 -21.10 37.40 1.87
C GLY A 321 -20.75 37.66 0.40
N THR A 322 -21.46 37.09 -0.58
CA THR A 322 -21.13 37.27 -2.00
C THR A 322 -22.39 37.34 -2.86
N LYS A 323 -22.66 38.52 -3.42
CA LYS A 323 -23.64 38.71 -4.49
C LYS A 323 -23.14 38.04 -5.78
N SER A 324 -23.87 37.07 -6.31
CA SER A 324 -24.51 37.13 -7.64
C SER A 324 -25.01 35.75 -8.09
N ALA A 325 -26.08 35.78 -8.87
CA ALA A 325 -27.03 34.72 -9.21
C ALA A 325 -26.53 33.61 -10.15
N CYS A 326 -27.16 32.44 -10.05
CA CYS A 326 -27.70 31.70 -11.20
C CYS A 326 -28.69 30.62 -10.71
N ASP A 327 -29.93 30.71 -11.17
CA ASP A 327 -30.98 29.70 -11.01
C ASP A 327 -30.63 28.42 -11.77
N THR A 328 -30.89 27.25 -11.16
CA THR A 328 -31.35 26.08 -11.92
C THR A 328 -32.23 25.21 -11.01
N GLN A 329 -33.50 25.16 -11.37
CA GLN A 329 -34.50 24.23 -10.84
C GLN A 329 -34.11 22.79 -11.20
N VAL A 330 -34.17 21.87 -10.22
CA VAL A 330 -34.36 20.45 -10.52
C VAL A 330 -35.49 19.93 -9.62
N ASN A 331 -36.57 19.59 -10.30
CA ASN A 331 -37.76 18.92 -9.81
C ASN A 331 -37.48 17.41 -9.74
N GLY A 332 -37.89 16.71 -8.67
CA GLY A 332 -37.60 15.28 -8.55
C GLY A 332 -38.27 14.61 -7.34
N GLN A 333 -39.53 14.25 -7.56
CA GLN A 333 -40.47 13.50 -6.73
C GLN A 333 -39.91 12.47 -5.73
N HIS A 334 -40.49 12.57 -4.53
CA HIS A 334 -40.61 11.52 -3.51
C HIS A 334 -41.21 10.24 -4.11
N ASP A 335 -40.61 9.09 -3.81
CA ASP A 335 -41.34 7.82 -3.81
C ASP A 335 -40.86 6.92 -2.67
N SER A 336 -41.75 6.75 -1.70
CA SER A 336 -41.63 5.90 -0.52
C SER A 336 -42.00 4.46 -0.86
N ARG A 337 -41.06 3.51 -0.70
CA ARG A 337 -41.41 2.08 -0.55
C ARG A 337 -40.58 1.40 0.53
N THR A 338 -41.32 0.88 1.49
CA THR A 338 -40.96 0.01 2.62
C THR A 338 -40.27 -1.28 2.17
N SER A 339 -39.32 -1.78 2.98
CA SER A 339 -38.80 -3.15 2.90
C SER A 339 -38.47 -3.68 4.31
N PRO A 340 -38.62 -5.00 4.56
CA PRO A 340 -38.77 -5.55 5.91
C PRO A 340 -37.46 -5.95 6.60
N ALA A 341 -37.60 -6.21 7.90
CA ALA A 341 -36.60 -6.45 8.94
C ALA A 341 -35.46 -7.45 8.59
N GLY A 342 -34.22 -7.03 8.84
CA GLY A 342 -33.03 -7.87 8.81
C GLY A 342 -32.68 -8.46 10.19
N PRO A 343 -31.98 -9.61 10.25
CA PRO A 343 -31.64 -10.26 11.52
C PRO A 343 -30.32 -9.75 12.12
N GLY A 344 -30.37 -9.41 13.43
CA GLY A 344 -29.35 -9.67 14.46
C GLY A 344 -27.97 -8.98 14.41
N PRO A 345 -27.47 -8.41 15.53
CA PRO A 345 -26.21 -7.67 15.55
C PRO A 345 -24.99 -8.60 15.45
N LEU A 346 -24.16 -8.38 14.43
CA LEU A 346 -22.83 -8.98 14.30
C LEU A 346 -21.93 -8.49 15.43
N SER A 347 -21.27 -9.43 16.12
CA SER A 347 -20.27 -9.15 17.15
C SER A 347 -19.24 -8.13 16.65
N ARG A 348 -19.18 -6.99 17.34
CA ARG A 348 -18.22 -5.91 17.14
C ARG A 348 -16.80 -6.46 17.33
N VAL A 349 -16.09 -6.71 16.23
CA VAL A 349 -14.64 -6.90 16.23
C VAL A 349 -14.06 -5.66 16.94
N GLN A 350 -13.40 -5.88 18.08
CA GLN A 350 -12.71 -4.80 18.80
C GLN A 350 -11.66 -4.20 17.87
N ALA A 351 -11.96 -3.03 17.30
CA ALA A 351 -10.98 -2.24 16.58
C ALA A 351 -9.91 -1.83 17.58
N THR A 352 -8.71 -2.39 17.45
CA THR A 352 -7.52 -1.87 18.13
C THR A 352 -7.45 -0.38 17.81
N HIS A 353 -7.63 0.47 18.81
CA HIS A 353 -7.67 1.92 18.64
C HIS A 353 -6.27 2.40 18.21
N ARG A 354 -6.02 2.44 16.90
CA ARG A 354 -4.79 3.03 16.35
C ARG A 354 -4.86 4.53 16.63
N PRO A 355 -3.81 5.12 17.23
CA PRO A 355 -3.80 6.56 17.48
C PRO A 355 -3.97 7.33 16.17
N HIS A 356 -4.66 8.47 16.23
CA HIS A 356 -4.83 9.32 15.07
C HIS A 356 -3.44 9.70 14.52
N PRO A 357 -3.20 9.69 13.21
CA PRO A 357 -1.87 9.94 12.63
C PRO A 357 -1.19 11.20 13.18
N SER A 358 -1.95 12.27 13.43
CA SER A 358 -1.43 13.51 14.00
C SER A 358 -0.96 13.43 15.47
N THR A 359 -1.10 12.30 16.16
CA THR A 359 -0.54 12.12 17.52
C THR A 359 0.74 11.27 17.51
N LEU A 360 1.17 10.78 16.35
CA LEU A 360 2.37 9.92 16.22
C LEU A 360 3.66 10.70 16.44
N GLU A 361 4.48 10.30 17.42
CA GLU A 361 5.81 10.85 17.62
C GLU A 361 6.76 10.37 16.52
N VAL A 362 7.10 11.24 15.57
CA VAL A 362 7.98 10.91 14.44
C VAL A 362 9.41 11.27 14.78
N VAL A 363 10.27 10.25 14.88
CA VAL A 363 11.71 10.38 15.10
C VAL A 363 12.47 9.87 13.87
N PHE A 364 13.30 10.73 13.28
CA PHE A 364 14.14 10.39 12.13
C PHE A 364 15.46 9.74 12.57
N ASP A 365 15.38 8.54 13.15
CA ASP A 365 16.55 7.76 13.55
C ASP A 365 17.19 7.06 12.34
N GLU A 366 18.16 7.73 11.70
CA GLU A 366 18.89 7.16 10.56
C GLU A 366 19.70 5.90 10.93
N ALA A 367 20.10 5.72 12.20
CA ALA A 367 20.81 4.52 12.63
C ALA A 367 19.86 3.31 12.63
N LEU A 368 18.62 3.49 13.10
CA LEU A 368 17.55 2.49 12.98
C LEU A 368 17.14 2.25 11.52
N GLY A 369 17.25 3.28 10.68
CA GLY A 369 16.98 3.20 9.25
C GLY A 369 18.00 2.41 8.44
N LYS A 370 19.28 2.48 8.81
CA LYS A 370 20.36 1.72 8.18
C LYS A 370 20.13 0.22 8.34
N GLU A 371 20.37 -0.56 7.29
CA GLU A 371 20.38 -2.02 7.40
C GLU A 371 21.65 -2.45 8.11
N SER A 372 21.51 -3.08 9.28
CA SER A 372 22.64 -3.62 10.05
C SER A 372 23.14 -4.97 9.53
N SER A 373 22.57 -5.50 8.45
CA SER A 373 22.63 -6.93 8.16
C SER A 373 23.19 -7.25 6.78
N SER A 374 24.49 -7.04 6.62
CA SER A 374 25.34 -7.92 5.81
C SER A 374 26.81 -7.54 6.02
N ARG A 375 27.66 -8.48 6.44
CA ARG A 375 29.13 -8.29 6.44
C ARG A 375 29.67 -8.02 5.03
N LYS A 376 28.88 -8.31 3.99
CA LYS A 376 29.22 -8.18 2.57
C LYS A 376 28.43 -7.04 1.92
N ARG A 377 29.12 -6.10 1.28
CA ARG A 377 28.49 -5.02 0.50
C ARG A 377 27.85 -5.60 -0.76
N LEU A 378 26.51 -5.65 -0.81
CA LEU A 378 25.76 -6.19 -1.95
C LEU A 378 25.60 -5.17 -3.09
N VAL A 379 25.68 -5.66 -4.33
CA VAL A 379 25.49 -4.86 -5.55
C VAL A 379 24.01 -4.89 -5.97
N ARG A 380 23.22 -3.91 -5.50
CA ARG A 380 21.75 -3.92 -5.69
C ARG A 380 21.23 -3.21 -6.95
N TYR A 381 21.89 -2.13 -7.37
CA TYR A 381 21.46 -1.29 -8.49
C TYR A 381 22.63 -1.04 -9.45
N GLN A 382 23.16 -2.11 -10.05
CA GLN A 382 24.27 -1.97 -10.99
C GLN A 382 23.80 -1.38 -12.31
N LEU A 383 24.53 -0.37 -12.80
CA LEU A 383 24.42 0.08 -14.19
C LEU A 383 24.90 -1.03 -15.13
N ASN A 384 24.47 -0.94 -16.38
CA ASN A 384 24.81 -1.94 -17.37
C ASN A 384 26.32 -2.07 -17.56
N PRO A 385 26.86 -3.31 -17.55
CA PRO A 385 28.30 -3.53 -17.54
C PRO A 385 28.97 -3.24 -18.89
N ARG A 386 28.20 -3.11 -19.98
CA ARG A 386 28.72 -2.89 -21.34
C ARG A 386 27.82 -1.92 -22.12
N GLU A 387 28.44 -1.20 -23.07
CA GLU A 387 27.80 -0.14 -23.88
C GLU A 387 26.59 -0.64 -24.71
N ASN A 388 26.57 -1.90 -25.13
CA ASN A 388 25.50 -2.47 -25.98
C ASN A 388 24.42 -3.25 -25.19
N TRP A 389 24.38 -3.10 -23.87
CA TRP A 389 23.43 -3.82 -23.03
C TRP A 389 22.18 -2.96 -22.83
N GLY A 390 21.23 -3.06 -23.78
CA GLY A 390 19.94 -2.34 -23.73
C GLY A 390 20.00 -0.84 -24.08
N PRO A 391 18.85 -0.15 -24.16
CA PRO A 391 18.81 1.29 -24.41
C PRO A 391 19.60 2.05 -23.34
N LEU A 392 20.71 2.67 -23.77
CA LEU A 392 21.55 3.53 -22.95
C LEU A 392 20.72 4.69 -22.36
N SER A 393 21.06 5.11 -21.14
CA SER A 393 20.63 6.42 -20.64
C SER A 393 21.16 7.48 -21.61
N ARG A 394 20.24 8.18 -22.31
CA ARG A 394 20.42 9.32 -23.23
C ARG A 394 21.87 9.56 -23.70
N ALA A 395 22.08 9.49 -25.01
CA ALA A 395 23.31 9.96 -25.65
C ALA A 395 23.74 11.33 -25.08
N SER A 396 24.93 11.39 -24.48
CA SER A 396 25.59 12.65 -24.20
C SER A 396 26.02 13.22 -25.54
N GLY A 397 25.19 14.09 -26.12
CA GLY A 397 25.57 14.85 -27.29
C GLY A 397 26.72 15.77 -26.93
N SER A 398 27.92 15.49 -27.44
CA SER A 398 28.92 16.52 -27.69
C SER A 398 28.54 17.18 -29.02
N GLY A 399 27.75 18.25 -28.94
CA GLY A 399 27.44 19.15 -30.05
C GLY A 399 27.93 20.53 -29.72
#